data_AF-A0A0G1EZV4-F1
#
_entry.id   AF-A0A0G1EZV4-F1
#
_cell.length_a   1.000
_cell.length_b   1.000
_cell.length_c   1.000
_cell.angle_alpha   90.00
_cell.angle_beta   90.00
_cell.angle_gamma   90.00
#
_symmetry.space_group_name_H-M   'P 1'
#
loop_
_entity.id
_entity.type
_entity.pdbx_description
1 polymer ?
#
loop_
_entity_poly.entity_id
_entity_poly.type
_entity_poly.pdbx_seq_one_letter_code
_entity_poly.pdbx_strand_id
1 'polypeptide(L)'
;MDTQRIIMQVPLPKTLKISSEVVARDMGFSSLQEAIRVFLRKLSARELTFTLREPVERLSPRAEKRYLKMLKEIKEGKVKTKSFVNVDEMMSYLNA
;
A
#
# COMPACT_ATOMS: atom_id res chain seq x y z
N MET A 1 16.24 25.88 -25.09
CA MET A 1 17.03 25.46 -23.91
C MET A 1 17.75 24.19 -24.30
N ASP A 2 19.08 24.20 -24.25
CA ASP A 2 19.87 23.02 -24.57
C ASP A 2 19.54 21.90 -23.57
N THR A 3 19.00 20.79 -24.07
CA THR A 3 18.71 19.63 -23.22
C THR A 3 20.00 18.86 -22.98
N GLN A 4 20.89 19.40 -22.16
CA GLN A 4 22.17 18.76 -21.84
C GLN A 4 21.89 17.40 -21.19
N ARG A 5 22.26 16.32 -21.89
CA ARG A 5 22.11 14.94 -21.40
C ARG A 5 23.28 14.62 -20.47
N ILE A 6 22.97 14.22 -19.24
CA ILE A 6 23.96 13.79 -18.25
C ILE A 6 23.80 12.28 -18.01
N ILE A 7 24.92 11.57 -17.90
CA ILE A 7 24.96 10.13 -17.60
C ILE A 7 25.06 9.94 -16.09
N MET A 8 24.13 9.17 -15.52
CA MET A 8 24.18 8.75 -14.12
C MET A 8 24.66 7.30 -14.03
N GLN A 9 25.74 7.05 -13.30
CA GLN A 9 26.23 5.71 -13.00
C GLN A 9 25.83 5.32 -11.58
N VAL A 10 25.20 4.16 -11.42
CA VAL A 10 24.80 3.62 -10.11
C VAL A 10 25.41 2.23 -9.98
N PRO A 11 26.33 2.00 -9.04
CA PRO A 11 26.81 0.66 -8.72
C PRO A 11 25.68 -0.16 -8.08
N LEU A 12 25.39 -1.34 -8.62
CA LEU A 12 24.39 -2.25 -8.06
C LEU A 12 24.75 -3.71 -8.38
N PRO A 13 24.28 -4.68 -7.55
CA PRO A 13 24.44 -6.09 -7.85
C PRO A 13 23.83 -6.44 -9.21
N LYS A 14 24.52 -7.30 -9.98
CA LYS A 14 24.05 -7.75 -11.30
C LYS A 14 22.65 -8.36 -11.23
N THR A 15 22.39 -9.16 -10.20
CA THR A 15 21.10 -9.82 -9.97
C THR A 15 19.99 -8.80 -9.76
N LEU A 16 20.22 -7.76 -8.95
CA LEU A 16 19.26 -6.69 -8.71
C LEU A 16 18.95 -5.91 -9.99
N LYS A 17 19.96 -5.63 -10.82
CA LYS A 17 19.74 -4.98 -12.12
C LYS A 17 18.80 -5.82 -13.00
N ILE A 18 19.09 -7.12 -13.14
CA ILE A 18 18.33 -8.02 -14.01
C ILE A 18 16.89 -8.15 -13.51
N SER A 19 16.69 -8.41 -12.22
CA SER A 19 15.34 -8.55 -11.66
C SER A 19 14.53 -7.25 -11.77
N SER A 20 15.15 -6.09 -11.50
CA SER A 20 14.49 -4.79 -11.63
C SER A 20 14.13 -4.47 -13.08
N GLU A 21 14.94 -4.89 -14.04
CA GLU A 21 14.67 -4.67 -15.46
C GLU A 21 13.50 -5.53 -15.98
N VAL A 22 13.34 -6.75 -15.48
CA VAL A 22 12.15 -7.58 -15.75
C VAL A 22 10.90 -6.88 -15.21
N VAL A 23 10.90 -6.49 -13.94
CA VAL A 23 9.75 -5.82 -13.30
C VAL A 23 9.41 -4.51 -14.01
N ALA A 24 10.41 -3.71 -14.42
CA ALA A 24 10.16 -2.47 -15.15
C ALA A 24 9.43 -2.72 -16.49
N ARG A 25 9.80 -3.78 -17.22
CA ARG A 25 9.11 -4.16 -18.46
C ARG A 25 7.69 -4.65 -18.18
N ASP A 26 7.50 -5.44 -17.13
CA ASP A 26 6.16 -5.92 -16.73
C ASP A 26 5.23 -4.75 -16.34
N MET A 27 5.79 -3.68 -15.79
CA MET A 27 5.08 -2.43 -15.50
C MET A 27 4.84 -1.55 -16.74
N GLY A 28 5.29 -1.98 -17.92
CA GLY A 28 5.08 -1.27 -19.19
C GLY A 28 6.17 -0.25 -19.57
N PHE A 29 7.29 -0.19 -18.84
CA PHE A 29 8.41 0.68 -19.24
C PHE A 29 9.25 0.04 -20.35
N SER A 30 9.78 0.85 -21.26
CA SER A 30 10.64 0.38 -22.35
C SER A 30 12.02 -0.06 -21.86
N SER A 31 12.47 0.49 -20.72
CA SER A 31 13.74 0.14 -20.09
C SER A 31 13.77 0.50 -18.61
N LEU A 32 14.71 -0.09 -17.87
CA LEU A 32 14.99 0.30 -16.48
C LEU A 32 15.37 1.79 -16.36
N GLN A 33 16.07 2.34 -17.36
CA GLN A 33 16.47 3.74 -17.37
C GLN A 33 15.27 4.68 -17.48
N GLU A 34 14.24 4.30 -18.23
CA GLU A 34 13.00 5.06 -18.33
C GLU A 34 12.26 5.09 -16.99
N ALA A 35 12.13 3.93 -16.34
CA ALA A 35 11.54 3.83 -15.01
C ALA A 35 12.28 4.74 -14.00
N ILE A 36 13.62 4.73 -14.02
CA ILE A 36 14.44 5.62 -13.19
C ILE A 36 14.19 7.09 -13.51
N ARG A 37 14.07 7.49 -14.79
CA ARG A 37 13.76 8.88 -15.16
C ARG A 37 12.40 9.33 -14.64
N VAL A 38 11.37 8.47 -14.74
CA VAL A 38 10.03 8.78 -14.21
C VAL A 38 10.07 8.92 -12.70
N PHE A 39 10.75 8.00 -12.02
CA PHE A 39 10.97 8.07 -10.58
C PHE A 39 11.67 9.36 -10.16
N LEU A 40 12.80 9.71 -10.80
CA LEU A 40 13.54 10.94 -10.50
C LEU A 40 12.72 12.20 -10.75
N ARG A 41 11.88 12.22 -11.79
CA ARG A 41 10.94 13.32 -12.05
C ARG A 41 9.91 13.47 -10.93
N LYS A 42 9.37 12.36 -10.43
CA LYS A 42 8.43 12.38 -9.30
C LYS A 42 9.14 12.76 -7.99
N LEU A 43 10.37 12.31 -7.80
CA LEU A 43 11.20 12.65 -6.66
C LEU A 43 11.48 14.15 -6.60
N SER A 44 11.90 14.75 -7.71
CA SER A 44 12.20 16.19 -7.76
C SER A 44 10.96 17.07 -7.56
N ALA A 45 9.79 16.58 -7.96
CA ALA A 45 8.50 17.22 -7.73
C ALA A 45 7.94 17.02 -6.31
N ARG A 46 8.61 16.24 -5.44
CA ARG A 46 8.12 15.83 -4.11
C ARG A 46 6.79 15.06 -4.16
N GLU A 47 6.55 14.34 -5.25
CA GLU A 47 5.35 13.54 -5.49
C GLU A 47 5.53 12.05 -5.14
N LEU A 48 6.62 11.70 -4.44
CA LEU A 48 6.87 10.34 -4.00
C LEU A 48 6.49 10.15 -2.54
N THR A 49 5.55 9.23 -2.30
CA THR A 49 5.26 8.69 -0.97
C THR A 49 5.91 7.31 -0.87
N PHE A 50 6.93 7.17 -0.04
CA PHE A 50 7.52 5.87 0.25
C PHE A 50 6.73 5.18 1.35
N THR A 51 5.93 4.18 0.98
CA THR A 51 5.34 3.26 1.96
C THR A 51 6.26 2.06 2.10
N LEU A 52 6.96 1.97 3.23
CA LEU A 52 7.52 0.70 3.67
C LEU A 52 6.31 -0.16 4.03
N ARG A 53 5.96 -1.14 3.18
CA ARG A 53 4.94 -2.11 3.55
C ARG A 53 5.50 -2.90 4.74
N GLU A 54 4.99 -2.61 5.91
CA GLU A 54 5.19 -3.47 7.08
C GLU A 54 4.72 -4.90 6.72
N PRO A 55 5.35 -5.95 7.29
CA PRO A 55 4.88 -7.32 7.09
C PRO A 55 3.39 -7.37 7.42
N VAL A 56 2.60 -8.01 6.54
CA VAL A 56 1.14 -8.16 6.68
C VAL A 56 0.80 -8.44 8.15
N GLU A 57 0.19 -7.47 8.85
CA GLU A 57 -0.19 -7.63 10.24
C GLU A 57 -1.18 -8.80 10.32
N ARG A 58 -0.71 -9.96 10.78
CA ARG A 58 -1.58 -11.11 11.05
C ARG A 58 -2.13 -10.95 12.46
N LEU A 59 -3.43 -11.11 12.60
CA LEU A 59 -4.04 -11.21 13.93
C LEU A 59 -3.34 -12.33 14.72
N SER A 60 -3.04 -12.07 15.98
CA SER A 60 -2.59 -13.15 16.87
C SER A 60 -3.67 -14.24 16.95
N PRO A 61 -3.33 -15.51 17.17
CA PRO A 61 -4.32 -16.60 17.27
C PRO A 61 -5.41 -16.32 18.32
N ARG A 62 -5.07 -15.57 19.37
CA ARG A 62 -6.02 -15.12 20.41
C ARG A 62 -6.99 -14.06 19.89
N ALA A 63 -6.50 -13.08 19.14
CA ALA A 63 -7.33 -12.03 18.55
C ALA A 63 -8.28 -12.61 17.49
N GLU A 64 -7.76 -13.48 16.62
CA GLU A 64 -8.56 -14.15 15.60
C GLU A 64 -9.72 -14.95 16.23
N LYS A 65 -9.44 -15.79 17.23
CA LYS A 65 -10.49 -16.53 17.97
C LYS A 65 -11.54 -15.60 18.59
N ARG A 66 -11.11 -14.46 19.14
CA ARG A 66 -12.01 -13.47 19.74
C ARG A 66 -12.93 -12.85 18.69
N TYR A 67 -12.39 -12.42 17.54
CA TYR A 67 -13.19 -11.83 16.46
C TYR A 67 -14.13 -12.86 15.82
N LEU A 68 -13.68 -14.09 15.58
CA LEU A 68 -14.52 -15.17 15.07
C LEU A 68 -15.69 -15.47 16.02
N LYS A 69 -15.42 -15.48 17.34
CA LYS A 69 -16.47 -15.62 18.36
C LYS A 69 -17.48 -14.47 18.28
N MET A 70 -17.02 -13.22 18.22
CA MET A 70 -17.92 -12.06 18.09
C MET A 70 -18.79 -12.16 16.83
N LEU A 71 -18.21 -12.50 15.68
CA LEU A 71 -18.96 -12.68 14.43
C LEU A 71 -20.04 -13.76 14.55
N LYS A 72 -19.73 -14.86 15.24
CA LYS A 72 -20.71 -15.93 15.50
C LYS A 72 -21.83 -15.46 16.42
N GLU A 73 -21.50 -14.77 17.51
CA GLU A 73 -22.49 -14.27 18.47
C GLU A 73 -23.38 -13.17 17.86
N ILE A 74 -22.85 -12.34 16.97
CA ILE A 74 -23.62 -11.36 16.18
C ILE A 74 -24.62 -12.07 15.26
N LYS A 75 -24.17 -13.09 14.51
CA LYS A 75 -25.04 -13.87 13.62
C LYS A 75 -26.12 -14.64 14.36
N GLU A 76 -25.80 -15.15 15.54
CA GLU A 76 -26.74 -15.90 16.40
C GLU A 76 -27.66 -14.98 17.22
N GLY A 77 -27.54 -13.64 17.10
CA GLY A 77 -28.36 -12.68 17.84
C GLY A 77 -28.09 -12.67 19.35
N LYS A 78 -26.95 -13.22 19.80
CA LYS A 78 -26.58 -13.36 21.22
C LYS A 78 -26.00 -12.07 21.81
N VAL A 79 -25.60 -11.12 20.97
CA VAL A 79 -25.10 -9.80 21.38
C VAL A 79 -26.08 -8.72 20.94
N LYS A 80 -26.23 -7.71 21.79
CA LYS A 80 -26.99 -6.49 21.48
C LYS A 80 -26.31 -5.78 20.31
N THR A 81 -26.92 -5.87 19.15
CA THR A 81 -26.53 -5.09 17.98
C THR A 81 -27.46 -3.89 17.86
N LYS A 82 -26.93 -2.78 17.31
CA LYS A 82 -27.71 -1.59 17.02
C LYS A 82 -27.57 -1.27 15.55
N SER A 83 -28.70 -1.19 14.84
CA SER A 83 -28.76 -0.73 13.46
C SER A 83 -29.05 0.77 13.43
N PHE A 84 -28.55 1.43 12.39
CA PHE A 84 -28.78 2.85 12.13
C PHE A 84 -29.27 2.99 10.68
N VAL A 85 -30.12 3.98 10.43
CA VAL A 85 -30.70 4.18 9.10
C VAL A 85 -29.79 5.04 8.22
N ASN A 86 -28.96 5.89 8.84
CA ASN A 86 -28.01 6.74 8.14
C ASN A 86 -26.73 6.95 8.97
N VAL A 87 -25.70 7.50 8.31
CA VAL A 87 -24.38 7.72 8.90
C VAL A 87 -24.44 8.76 10.02
N ASP A 88 -25.24 9.82 9.87
CA ASP A 88 -25.33 10.91 10.86
C ASP A 88 -25.87 10.41 12.21
N GLU A 89 -26.90 9.56 12.19
CA GLU A 89 -27.48 8.91 13.36
C GLU A 89 -26.47 7.98 14.05
N MET A 90 -25.71 7.21 13.26
CA MET A 90 -24.64 6.35 13.76
C MET A 90 -23.55 7.18 14.45
N MET A 91 -23.07 8.24 13.80
CA MET A 91 -22.01 9.10 14.34
C MET A 91 -22.46 9.84 15.60
N SER A 92 -23.72 10.30 15.66
CA SER A 92 -24.30 10.90 16.86
C SER A 92 -24.34 9.93 18.05
N TYR A 93 -24.52 8.63 17.81
CA TYR A 93 -24.49 7.63 18.88
C TYR A 93 -23.07 7.26 19.31
N LEU A 94 -22.11 7.17 18.37
CA LEU A 94 -20.72 6.78 18.66
C LEU A 94 -19.90 7.88 19.32
N ASN A 95 -20.23 9.15 19.07
CA ASN A 95 -19.55 10.32 19.63
C ASN A 95 -20.17 10.82 20.94
N ALA A 96 -21.23 10.17 21.43
CA ALA A 96 -21.86 10.45 22.71
C ALA A 96 -21.13 9.75 23.85
#